data_AF-A0A3P7IFK8-F1
#
_entry.id   AF-A0A3P7IFK8-F1
#
_cell.length_a   1.000
_cell.length_b   1.000
_cell.length_c   1.000
_cell.angle_alpha   90.00
_cell.angle_beta   90.00
_cell.angle_gamma   90.00
#
_symmetry.space_group_name_H-M   'P 1'
#
loop_
_entity.id
_entity.type
_entity.pdbx_description
1 polymer ?
#
loop_
_entity_poly.entity_id
_entity_poly.type
_entity_poly.pdbx_seq_one_letter_code
_entity_poly.pdbx_strand_id
1 'polypeptide(L)' 'MEVVDQSDGCGAKFLITVVSDAFNGKRVLECHRLVQDAIADIMPEIHAVTINAYTQSKWESAQKAAT' A
#
# COMPACT_ATOMS: atom_id res chain seq x y z
N MET A 1 2.91 -9.03 -10.64
CA MET A 1 1.90 -8.58 -9.66
C MET A 1 1.53 -9.81 -8.87
N GLU A 2 1.82 -9.81 -7.57
CA GLU A 2 1.56 -10.94 -6.68
C GLU A 2 0.58 -10.44 -5.60
N VAL A 3 -0.52 -11.16 -5.42
CA VAL A 3 -1.56 -10.83 -4.43
C VAL A 3 -1.70 -12.04 -3.53
N VAL A 4 -1.38 -11.85 -2.24
CA VAL A 4 -1.47 -12.89 -1.21
C VAL A 4 -2.65 -12.57 -0.30
N ASP A 5 -3.63 -13.49 -0.25
CA ASP A 5 -4.81 -13.40 0.61
C ASP A 5 -4.45 -13.79 2.06
N GLN A 6 -4.77 -12.91 3.03
CA GLN A 6 -4.62 -13.16 4.46
C GLN A 6 -5.94 -12.95 5.23
N SER A 7 -7.04 -13.42 4.66
CA SER A 7 -8.36 -13.26 5.28
C SER A 7 -8.62 -14.27 6.41
N ASP A 8 -8.51 -13.79 7.64
CA ASP A 8 -8.87 -14.45 8.91
C ASP A 8 -10.41 -14.58 9.10
N GLY A 9 -11.12 -15.10 8.08
CA GLY A 9 -12.55 -15.43 8.17
C GLY A 9 -13.58 -14.33 7.86
N CYS A 10 -13.16 -13.11 7.44
CA CYS A 10 -14.09 -12.02 7.06
C CYS A 10 -13.89 -11.48 5.62
N GLY A 11 -12.98 -12.09 4.84
CA GLY A 11 -12.91 -11.94 3.37
C GLY A 11 -12.98 -10.50 2.84
N ALA A 12 -11.94 -9.68 3.06
CA ALA A 12 -11.56 -8.51 2.26
C ALA A 12 -10.47 -7.68 2.98
N LYS A 13 -9.39 -8.33 3.44
CA LYS A 13 -8.22 -7.63 4.01
C LYS A 13 -7.13 -7.58 2.95
N PHE A 14 -6.74 -6.40 2.52
CA PHE A 14 -5.71 -6.22 1.48
C PHE A 14 -4.48 -5.52 2.01
N LEU A 15 -3.30 -5.96 1.57
CA LEU A 15 -2.06 -5.22 1.73
C LEU A 15 -1.65 -4.64 0.38
N ILE A 16 -1.61 -3.31 0.30
CA ILE A 16 -1.29 -2.58 -0.91
C ILE A 16 0.10 -1.96 -0.75
N THR A 17 1.05 -2.42 -1.56
CA THR A 17 2.38 -1.83 -1.63
C THR A 17 2.51 -1.01 -2.91
N VAL A 18 2.79 0.29 -2.78
CA VAL A 18 2.95 1.21 -3.91
C VAL A 18 4.34 1.82 -3.85
N VAL A 19 5.04 1.78 -4.99
CA VAL A 19 6.33 2.44 -5.18
C VAL A 19 6.15 3.55 -6.20
N SER A 20 6.38 4.81 -5.81
CA SER A 20 6.20 5.95 -6.70
C SER A 20 7.03 7.16 -6.27
N ASP A 21 7.54 7.91 -7.25
CA ASP A 21 8.19 9.20 -7.02
C ASP A 21 7.21 10.29 -6.55
N ALA A 22 5.91 10.09 -6.73
CA ALA A 22 4.87 10.99 -6.22
C ALA A 22 4.90 11.12 -4.68
N PHE A 23 5.53 10.17 -3.99
CA PHE A 23 5.69 10.18 -2.53
C PHE A 23 6.93 10.94 -2.05
N ASN A 24 7.78 11.44 -2.95
CA ASN A 24 8.96 12.21 -2.57
C ASN A 24 8.56 13.50 -1.84
N GLY A 25 9.18 13.74 -0.68
CA GLY A 25 8.90 14.91 0.16
C GLY A 25 7.54 14.90 0.87
N LYS A 26 6.69 13.89 0.67
CA LYS A 26 5.39 13.77 1.32
C LYS A 26 5.48 13.01 2.65
N ARG A 27 4.62 13.38 3.59
CA ARG A 27 4.45 12.61 4.84
C ARG A 27 3.67 11.32 4.56
N VAL A 28 3.87 10.31 5.41
CA VAL A 28 3.18 9.01 5.31
C VAL A 28 1.66 9.16 5.16
N LEU A 29 1.04 10.04 5.95
CA LEU A 29 -0.41 10.30 5.86
C LEU A 29 -0.85 10.86 4.50
N GLU A 30 -0.05 11.73 3.89
CA GLU A 30 -0.34 12.26 2.54
C GLU A 30 -0.22 11.17 1.49
N CYS A 31 0.79 10.30 1.59
CA CYS A 31 0.94 9.15 0.70
C CYS A 31 -0.26 8.20 0.84
N HIS A 32 -0.72 7.94 2.07
CA HIS A 32 -1.88 7.09 2.32
C HIS A 32 -3.15 7.69 1.74
N ARG A 33 -3.35 9.01 1.83
CA ARG A 33 -4.48 9.69 1.21
C ARG A 33 -4.45 9.55 -0.31
N LEU A 34 -3.29 9.77 -0.94
CA LEU A 34 -3.14 9.59 -2.40
C LEU A 34 -3.49 8.17 -2.85
N VAL A 35 -3.05 7.17 -2.08
CA VAL A 35 -3.39 5.77 -2.38
C VAL A 35 -4.88 5.53 -2.17
N GLN A 36 -5.46 5.99 -1.06
CA GLN A 36 -6.90 5.85 -0.75
C GLN A 36 -7.78 6.52 -1.80
N ASP A 37 -7.42 7.72 -2.25
CA ASP A 37 -8.15 8.45 -3.30
C ASP A 37 -8.15 7.66 -4.62
N ALA A 38 -7.04 6.99 -4.95
CA ALA A 38 -6.92 6.16 -6.16
C ALA A 38 -7.74 4.86 -6.10
N ILE A 39 -8.12 4.39 -4.91
CA ILE A 39 -8.90 3.17 -4.69
C ILE A 39 -10.27 3.44 -4.07
N ALA A 40 -10.68 4.72 -4.01
CA ALA A 40 -11.91 5.13 -3.33
C ALA A 40 -13.14 4.40 -3.87
N ASP A 41 -13.18 4.14 -5.18
CA ASP A 41 -14.29 3.48 -5.86
C ASP A 41 -14.52 2.03 -5.39
N ILE A 42 -13.47 1.33 -4.97
CA ILE A 42 -13.53 -0.07 -4.51
C ILE A 42 -13.53 -0.20 -2.99
N MET A 43 -13.36 0.91 -2.26
CA MET A 43 -13.31 0.92 -0.80
C MET A 43 -14.55 0.43 -0.08
N PRO A 44 -15.77 0.64 -0.62
CA PRO A 44 -16.98 0.06 -0.03
C PRO A 44 -16.99 -1.47 0.01
N GLU A 45 -16.21 -2.13 -0.86
CA GLU A 45 -16.11 -3.59 -0.95
C GLU A 45 -14.97 -4.16 -0.10
N ILE A 46 -14.15 -3.28 0.50
CA ILE A 46 -12.96 -3.67 1.25
C ILE A 46 -13.20 -3.53 2.77
N HIS A 47 -13.01 -4.61 3.51
CA HIS A 47 -13.15 -4.61 4.97
C HIS A 47 -11.97 -3.92 5.67
N ALA A 48 -10.74 -4.19 5.22
CA ALA A 48 -9.56 -3.51 5.73
C ALA A 48 -8.46 -3.43 4.67
N VAL A 49 -7.69 -2.34 4.72
CA VAL A 49 -6.54 -2.13 3.85
C VAL A 49 -5.35 -1.66 4.67
N THR A 50 -4.21 -2.32 4.46
CA THR A 50 -2.90 -1.88 4.93
C THR A 50 -2.15 -1.28 3.74
N ILE A 51 -1.67 -0.05 3.88
CA ILE A 51 -0.97 0.65 2.79
C ILE A 51 0.50 0.79 3.16
N ASN A 52 1.36 0.33 2.25
CA ASN A 52 2.80 0.56 2.28
C ASN A 52 3.17 1.44 1.09
N ALA A 53 3.49 2.71 1.32
CA ALA A 53 3.88 3.65 0.28
C ALA A 53 5.38 3.97 0.37
N TYR A 54 6.13 3.65 -0.68
CA TYR A 54 7.58 3.82 -0.75
C TYR A 54 7.98 4.69 -1.94
N THR A 55 9.05 5.47 -1.77
CA THR A 55 9.77 6.01 -2.92
C THR A 55 10.66 4.91 -3.51
N GLN A 56 11.07 5.05 -4.78
CA GLN A 56 11.93 4.08 -5.46
C GLN A 56 13.19 3.75 -4.62
N SER A 57 13.89 4.79 -4.14
CA SER A 57 15.08 4.65 -3.29
C SER A 57 14.80 3.94 -1.95
N LYS A 58 13.64 4.20 -1.33
CA LYS A 58 13.26 3.53 -0.07
C LYS A 58 12.90 2.07 -0.30
N TRP A 59 12.22 1.75 -1.39
CA TRP A 59 11.86 0.38 -1.74
C TRP A 59 13.09 -0.50 -1.98
N GLU A 60 14.07 0.01 -2.71
CA GLU A 60 15.34 -0.68 -2.94
C GLU A 60 16.10 -0.97 -1.63
N SER A 61 16.06 -0.02 -0.69
CA SER A 61 16.66 -0.19 0.63
C SER A 61 15.88 -1.20 1.49
N ALA A 62 14.55 -1.20 1.40
CA ALA A 62 13.68 -2.11 2.13
C ALA A 62 13.80 -3.56 1.64
N GLN A 63 13.93 -3.78 0.31
CA GLN A 63 14.16 -5.13 -0.24
C GLN A 63 15.51 -5.71 0.16
N LYS A 64 16.56 -4.89 0.23
CA LYS A 64 17.88 -5.34 0.70
C LYS A 64 17.90 -5.77 2.17
N ALA A 65 16.98 -5.28 3.00
CA ALA A 65 16.88 -5.67 4.40
C ALA A 65 16.10 -6.97 4.62
N ALA A 66 15.38 -7.45 3.60
CA ALA A 66 14.62 -8.70 3.63
C ALA A 66 15.36 -9.89 2.97
N THR A 67 16.61 -9.69 2.53
CA THR A 67 17.53 -10.72 2.01
C THR A 67 18.63 -10.97 3.02
#